data_AF-A0A935P7W8-F1
#
_entry.id   AF-A0A935P7W8-F1
#
_cell.length_a   1.000
_cell.length_b   1.000
_cell.length_c   1.000
_cell.angle_alpha   90.00
_cell.angle_beta   90.00
_cell.angle_gamma   90.00
#
_symmetry.space_group_name_H-M   'P 1'
#
loop_
_entity.id
_entity.type
_entity.pdbx_description
1 polymer ?
#
loop_
_entity_poly.entity_id
_entity_poly.type
_entity_poly.pdbx_seq_one_letter_code
_entity_poly.pdbx_strand_id
1 'polypeptide(L)'
;MAGRPLKERHRGARRPGVDAAHCRKYPVRMGRNVEKEIPRLLFDWYRTNRRDLPWRGTKDPYRTWVAEIMLQQTRVDTVIPYYERFLKRFPDVRALARAREDDVLKAWENLGYYSRARHLSEAARIVVERFGGSIPSTMEGLRALPGVGAYTAGAILSIAFRAGRSPPSTAT
;
A
#
# COMPACT_ATOMS: atom_id res chain seq x y z
N MET A 1 36.94 -37.34 5.52
CA MET A 1 35.56 -36.86 5.25
C MET A 1 35.67 -35.49 4.57
N ALA A 2 35.71 -35.46 3.24
CA ALA A 2 35.90 -34.23 2.46
C ALA A 2 34.59 -33.44 2.37
N GLY A 3 34.60 -32.16 2.76
CA GLY A 3 33.46 -31.26 2.68
C GLY A 3 33.12 -30.89 1.24
N ARG A 4 31.84 -31.00 0.87
CA ARG A 4 31.31 -30.59 -0.45
C ARG A 4 31.30 -29.06 -0.59
N PRO A 5 31.56 -28.49 -1.78
CA PRO A 5 31.65 -27.06 -1.96
C PRO A 5 30.28 -26.37 -2.01
N LEU A 6 30.22 -25.18 -1.42
CA LEU A 6 29.06 -24.29 -1.33
C LEU A 6 28.75 -23.61 -2.68
N LYS A 7 28.28 -24.36 -3.69
CA LYS A 7 27.78 -23.79 -4.95
C LYS A 7 26.45 -24.40 -5.41
N GLU A 8 25.51 -24.60 -4.49
CA GLU A 8 24.13 -24.95 -4.83
C GLU A 8 23.15 -24.20 -3.93
N ARG A 9 23.16 -22.85 -4.01
CA ARG A 9 22.08 -22.02 -3.49
C ARG A 9 21.13 -21.69 -4.63
N HIS A 10 19.96 -22.32 -4.60
CA HIS A 10 18.71 -21.92 -5.22
C HIS A 10 18.83 -21.11 -6.53
N ARG A 11 18.85 -21.83 -7.67
CA ARG A 11 18.29 -21.28 -8.91
C ARG A 11 16.81 -21.03 -8.66
N GLY A 12 16.47 -19.82 -8.23
CA GLY A 12 15.09 -19.34 -8.28
C GLY A 12 14.60 -19.52 -9.72
N ALA A 13 13.44 -20.14 -9.89
CA ALA A 13 12.81 -20.29 -11.19
C ALA A 13 12.84 -18.92 -11.90
N ARG A 14 13.46 -18.87 -13.10
CA ARG A 14 13.33 -17.70 -13.97
C ARG A 14 11.84 -17.46 -14.14
N ARG A 15 11.35 -16.29 -13.74
CA ARG A 15 10.00 -15.86 -14.13
C ARG A 15 9.96 -15.97 -15.66
N PRO A 16 8.94 -16.61 -16.25
CA PRO A 16 8.83 -16.65 -17.69
C PRO A 16 8.91 -15.21 -18.20
N GLY A 17 9.84 -14.95 -19.12
CA GLY A 17 9.95 -13.67 -19.78
C GLY A 17 8.59 -13.32 -20.39
N VAL A 18 8.29 -12.03 -20.47
CA VAL A 18 7.10 -11.53 -21.17
C VAL A 18 7.11 -12.11 -22.59
N ASP A 19 6.21 -13.05 -22.89
CA ASP A 19 6.21 -13.70 -24.19
C ASP A 19 5.71 -12.74 -25.29
N ALA A 20 6.01 -13.07 -26.55
CA ALA A 20 5.59 -12.26 -27.68
C ALA A 20 4.05 -12.13 -27.79
N ALA A 21 3.27 -13.07 -27.24
CA ALA A 21 1.81 -12.97 -27.22
C ALA A 21 1.30 -11.94 -26.21
N HIS A 22 1.97 -11.78 -25.06
CA HIS A 22 1.69 -10.75 -24.08
C HIS A 22 2.02 -9.34 -24.62
N CYS A 23 3.14 -9.19 -25.34
CA CYS A 23 3.49 -7.93 -25.99
C CYS A 23 2.49 -7.55 -27.10
N ARG A 24 1.92 -8.53 -27.83
CA ARG A 24 0.86 -8.29 -28.82
C ARG A 24 -0.44 -7.74 -28.20
N LYS A 25 -0.71 -8.02 -26.92
CA LYS A 25 -1.90 -7.53 -26.21
C LYS A 25 -1.81 -6.02 -25.88
N TYR A 26 -0.60 -5.48 -25.75
CA TYR A 26 -0.37 -4.07 -25.41
C TYR A 26 0.61 -3.43 -26.41
N PRO A 27 0.21 -3.25 -27.68
CA PRO A 27 1.12 -2.76 -28.72
C PRO A 27 1.51 -1.31 -28.45
N VAL A 28 2.82 -1.06 -28.31
CA VAL A 28 3.41 0.28 -28.32
C VAL A 28 3.69 0.62 -29.78
N ARG A 29 3.06 1.68 -30.31
CA ARG A 29 3.40 2.18 -31.64
C ARG A 29 4.70 3.00 -31.55
N MET A 30 5.82 2.42 -31.95
CA MET A 30 7.09 3.14 -32.06
C MET A 30 6.96 4.25 -33.11
N GLY A 31 7.14 5.51 -32.69
CA GLY A 31 6.99 6.69 -33.54
C GLY A 31 6.05 7.78 -33.01
N ARG A 32 5.24 7.50 -31.97
CA ARG A 32 4.53 8.53 -31.18
C ARG A 32 5.24 8.75 -29.83
N ASN A 33 4.97 9.87 -29.16
CA ASN A 33 5.42 10.13 -27.78
C ASN A 33 5.00 8.98 -26.85
N VAL A 34 5.86 7.97 -26.72
CA VAL A 34 5.61 6.72 -25.98
C VAL A 34 5.22 7.03 -24.53
N GLU A 35 5.79 8.10 -23.97
CA GLU A 35 5.47 8.66 -22.66
C GLU A 35 3.97 8.93 -22.46
N LYS A 36 3.26 9.39 -23.50
CA LYS A 36 1.81 9.66 -23.45
C LYS A 36 0.97 8.38 -23.44
N GLU A 37 1.51 7.27 -23.96
CA GLU A 37 0.80 5.99 -24.05
C GLU A 37 1.04 5.11 -22.79
N ILE A 38 2.14 5.32 -22.06
CA ILE A 38 2.49 4.53 -20.86
C ILE A 38 1.35 4.48 -19.84
N PRO A 39 0.73 5.61 -19.42
CA PRO A 39 -0.35 5.56 -18.43
C PRO A 39 -1.50 4.67 -18.89
N ARG A 40 -1.96 4.83 -20.14
CA ARG A 40 -3.07 4.05 -20.71
C ARG A 40 -2.74 2.55 -20.70
N LEU A 41 -1.57 2.17 -21.22
CA LEU A 41 -1.15 0.77 -21.30
C LEU A 41 -0.99 0.14 -19.90
N LEU A 42 -0.42 0.90 -18.95
CA LEU A 42 -0.28 0.45 -17.57
C LEU A 42 -1.65 0.28 -16.89
N PHE A 43 -2.59 1.20 -17.12
CA PHE A 43 -3.96 1.08 -16.60
C PHE A 43 -4.69 -0.12 -17.21
N ASP A 44 -4.61 -0.32 -18.52
CA ASP A 44 -5.25 -1.46 -19.20
C ASP A 44 -4.71 -2.80 -18.68
N TRP A 45 -3.39 -2.89 -18.52
CA TRP A 45 -2.74 -4.04 -17.90
C TRP A 45 -3.19 -4.22 -16.45
N TYR A 46 -3.18 -3.16 -15.65
CA TYR A 46 -3.57 -3.21 -14.23
C TYR A 46 -5.02 -3.65 -14.05
N ARG A 47 -5.95 -3.18 -14.88
CA ARG A 47 -7.37 -3.57 -14.83
C ARG A 47 -7.55 -5.09 -14.95
N THR A 48 -6.73 -5.73 -15.78
CA THR A 48 -6.83 -7.16 -16.06
C THR A 48 -5.98 -8.02 -15.14
N ASN A 49 -4.82 -7.52 -14.68
CA ASN A 49 -3.79 -8.31 -13.99
C ASN A 49 -3.61 -7.95 -12.50
N ARG A 50 -4.37 -6.98 -11.98
CA ARG A 50 -4.29 -6.62 -10.55
C ARG A 50 -4.60 -7.84 -9.67
N ARG A 51 -3.79 -8.01 -8.64
CA ARG A 51 -4.13 -8.92 -7.53
C ARG A 51 -5.33 -8.36 -6.77
N ASP A 52 -6.20 -9.26 -6.34
CA ASP A 52 -7.22 -8.97 -5.35
C ASP A 52 -6.58 -8.95 -3.96
N LEU A 53 -6.71 -7.83 -3.25
CA LEU A 53 -6.09 -7.62 -1.95
C LEU A 53 -7.08 -6.86 -1.05
N PRO A 54 -7.19 -7.17 0.26
CA PRO A 54 -8.23 -6.60 1.12
C PRO A 54 -8.24 -5.07 1.23
N TRP A 55 -7.08 -4.44 1.04
CA TRP A 55 -6.91 -2.99 1.05
C TRP A 55 -7.08 -2.33 -0.33
N ARG A 56 -7.36 -3.10 -1.38
CA ARG A 56 -7.68 -2.56 -2.72
C ARG A 56 -9.19 -2.35 -2.86
N GLY A 57 -9.56 -1.31 -3.60
CA GLY A 57 -10.98 -0.97 -3.85
C GLY A 57 -11.67 -0.22 -2.72
N THR A 58 -11.03 -0.05 -1.56
CA THR A 58 -11.49 0.86 -0.53
C THR A 58 -11.11 2.31 -0.85
N LYS A 59 -12.02 3.25 -0.53
CA LYS A 59 -11.74 4.70 -0.50
C LYS A 59 -11.55 5.22 0.92
N ASP A 60 -11.59 4.34 1.92
CA ASP A 60 -11.41 4.70 3.32
C ASP A 60 -9.94 5.01 3.61
N PRO A 61 -9.59 6.27 3.96
CA PRO A 61 -8.22 6.67 4.22
C PRO A 61 -7.60 5.94 5.41
N TYR A 62 -8.40 5.50 6.40
CA TYR A 62 -7.89 4.77 7.56
C TYR A 62 -7.41 3.38 7.16
N ARG A 63 -8.25 2.68 6.39
CA ARG A 63 -7.93 1.36 5.84
C ARG A 63 -6.72 1.39 4.91
N THR A 64 -6.60 2.41 4.06
CA THR A 64 -5.42 2.61 3.21
C THR A 64 -4.19 2.86 4.06
N TRP A 65 -4.26 3.76 5.03
CA TRP A 65 -3.14 4.10 5.89
C TRP A 65 -2.60 2.89 6.68
N VAL A 66 -3.47 2.12 7.32
CA VAL A 66 -3.07 0.89 8.05
C VAL A 66 -2.36 -0.09 7.12
N ALA A 67 -2.89 -0.32 5.91
CA ALA A 67 -2.27 -1.21 4.93
C ALA A 67 -0.87 -0.71 4.54
N GLU A 68 -0.73 0.58 4.21
CA GLU A 68 0.55 1.17 3.83
C GLU A 68 1.60 1.00 4.94
N ILE A 69 1.25 1.25 6.21
CA ILE A 69 2.18 1.06 7.33
C ILE A 69 2.57 -0.41 7.49
N MET A 70 1.62 -1.34 7.40
CA MET A 70 1.91 -2.77 7.52
C MET A 70 2.80 -3.29 6.38
N LEU A 71 2.60 -2.80 5.16
CA LEU A 71 3.36 -3.21 3.96
C LEU A 71 4.81 -2.70 3.93
N GLN A 72 5.17 -1.76 4.80
CA GLN A 72 6.57 -1.34 4.94
C GLN A 72 7.43 -2.52 5.38
N GLN A 73 8.43 -2.87 4.57
CA GLN A 73 9.41 -3.93 4.87
C GLN A 73 8.79 -5.29 5.23
N THR A 74 7.54 -5.55 4.82
CA THR A 74 6.79 -6.77 5.12
C THR A 74 6.15 -7.31 3.84
N ARG A 75 6.13 -8.64 3.67
CA ARG A 75 5.57 -9.27 2.47
C ARG A 75 4.04 -9.20 2.47
N VAL A 76 3.46 -9.03 1.28
CA VAL A 76 2.00 -8.96 1.07
C VAL A 76 1.26 -10.13 1.72
N ASP A 77 1.70 -11.37 1.46
CA ASP A 77 0.99 -12.57 1.93
C ASP A 77 1.01 -12.69 3.46
N THR A 78 2.04 -12.14 4.11
CA THR A 78 2.13 -12.04 5.58
C THR A 78 1.17 -10.98 6.11
N VAL A 79 1.00 -9.85 5.43
CA VAL A 79 0.19 -8.72 5.90
C VAL A 79 -1.31 -9.02 5.87
N ILE A 80 -1.80 -9.80 4.90
CA ILE A 80 -3.24 -10.08 4.71
C ILE A 80 -3.96 -10.47 6.03
N PRO A 81 -3.57 -11.54 6.73
CA PRO A 81 -4.27 -11.94 7.96
C PRO A 81 -4.09 -10.93 9.11
N TYR A 82 -2.99 -10.18 9.12
CA TYR A 82 -2.74 -9.15 10.13
C TYR A 82 -3.67 -7.96 9.94
N TYR A 83 -3.78 -7.50 8.70
CA TYR A 83 -4.64 -6.40 8.31
C TYR A 83 -6.10 -6.67 8.66
N GLU A 84 -6.60 -7.86 8.32
CA GLU A 84 -7.99 -8.26 8.59
C GLU A 84 -8.28 -8.31 10.09
N ARG A 85 -7.42 -8.96 10.91
CA ARG A 85 -7.61 -9.00 12.37
C ARG A 85 -7.52 -7.62 12.99
N PHE A 86 -6.58 -6.79 12.50
CA PHE A 86 -6.33 -5.47 13.04
C PHE A 86 -7.55 -4.57 12.82
N LEU A 87 -8.12 -4.56 11.60
CA LEU A 87 -9.34 -3.81 11.30
C LEU A 87 -10.58 -4.37 11.98
N LYS A 88 -10.64 -5.68 12.24
CA LYS A 88 -11.72 -6.24 13.06
C LYS A 88 -11.67 -5.71 14.50
N ARG A 89 -10.47 -5.55 15.06
CA ARG A 89 -10.27 -5.07 16.43
C ARG A 89 -10.37 -3.54 16.53
N PHE A 90 -9.83 -2.83 15.55
CA PHE A 90 -9.80 -1.37 15.45
C PHE A 90 -10.43 -0.97 14.11
N PRO A 91 -11.78 -0.89 14.04
CA PRO A 91 -12.49 -0.67 12.78
C PRO A 91 -12.30 0.74 12.19
N ASP A 92 -11.98 1.72 13.03
CA ASP A 92 -11.78 3.11 12.63
C ASP A 92 -10.67 3.80 13.44
N VAL A 93 -10.30 5.01 13.03
CA VAL A 93 -9.24 5.79 13.67
C VAL A 93 -9.57 6.15 15.14
N ARG A 94 -10.84 6.29 15.51
CA ARG A 94 -11.26 6.59 16.88
C ARG A 94 -11.15 5.36 17.78
N ALA A 95 -11.45 4.18 17.25
CA ALA A 95 -11.24 2.92 17.95
C ALA A 95 -9.74 2.68 18.21
N LEU A 96 -8.89 2.96 17.21
CA LEU A 96 -7.44 2.88 17.39
C LEU A 96 -6.89 3.92 18.37
N ALA A 97 -7.38 5.17 18.30
CA ALA A 97 -6.93 6.24 19.20
C ALA A 97 -7.26 5.96 20.68
N ARG A 98 -8.41 5.33 20.94
CA ARG A 98 -8.85 4.92 22.29
C ARG A 98 -8.19 3.65 22.80
N ALA A 99 -7.53 2.88 21.93
CA ALA A 99 -6.89 1.63 22.32
C ALA A 99 -5.69 1.88 23.23
N ARG A 100 -5.50 0.97 24.19
CA ARG A 100 -4.25 0.90 24.96
C ARG A 100 -3.12 0.50 24.04
N GLU A 101 -1.92 1.03 24.29
CA GLU A 101 -0.74 0.68 23.49
C GLU A 101 -0.49 -0.84 23.48
N ASP A 102 -0.63 -1.50 24.65
CA ASP A 102 -0.47 -2.96 24.78
C ASP A 102 -1.40 -3.74 23.83
N ASP A 103 -2.66 -3.30 23.67
CA ASP A 103 -3.61 -3.94 22.76
C ASP A 103 -3.19 -3.79 21.30
N VAL A 104 -2.66 -2.61 20.93
CA VAL A 104 -2.15 -2.35 19.58
C VAL A 104 -0.90 -3.18 19.31
N LEU A 105 0.04 -3.25 20.26
CA LEU A 105 1.25 -4.07 20.13
C LEU A 105 0.91 -5.55 20.05
N LYS A 106 -0.08 -6.02 20.83
CA LYS A 106 -0.58 -7.40 20.73
C LYS A 106 -1.22 -7.68 19.37
N ALA A 107 -1.97 -6.73 18.82
CA ALA A 107 -2.47 -6.79 17.45
C ALA A 107 -1.39 -6.62 16.36
N TRP A 108 -0.14 -6.32 16.73
CA TRP A 108 1.01 -6.21 15.83
C TRP A 108 2.05 -7.32 16.02
N GLU A 109 1.87 -8.18 17.02
CA GLU A 109 2.87 -9.15 17.44
C GLU A 109 3.37 -10.03 16.29
N ASN A 110 4.68 -10.28 16.22
CA ASN A 110 5.35 -11.06 15.16
C ASN A 110 5.38 -10.41 13.75
N LEU A 111 4.81 -9.22 13.54
CA LEU A 111 4.96 -8.48 12.27
C LEU A 111 6.30 -7.72 12.17
N GLY A 112 6.98 -7.53 13.30
CA GLY A 112 8.24 -6.80 13.40
C GLY A 112 8.10 -5.27 13.29
N TYR A 113 9.20 -4.56 13.58
CA TYR A 113 9.27 -3.09 13.55
C TYR A 113 8.14 -2.41 14.36
N TYR A 114 8.06 -2.72 15.66
CA TYR A 114 7.01 -2.25 16.57
C TYR A 114 6.90 -0.73 16.71
N SER A 115 7.95 0.03 16.35
CA SER A 115 7.87 1.49 16.25
C SER A 115 6.78 1.94 15.28
N ARG A 116 6.51 1.18 14.20
CA ARG A 116 5.40 1.46 13.27
C ARG A 116 4.05 1.41 13.97
N ALA A 117 3.83 0.40 14.82
CA ALA A 117 2.59 0.25 15.57
C ALA A 117 2.39 1.40 16.58
N ARG A 118 3.47 1.78 17.26
CA ARG A 118 3.47 2.91 18.20
C ARG A 118 3.17 4.23 17.50
N HIS A 119 3.88 4.54 16.42
CA HIS A 119 3.63 5.74 15.63
C HIS A 119 2.22 5.76 15.05
N LEU A 120 1.69 4.61 14.59
CA LEU A 120 0.33 4.51 14.08
C LEU A 120 -0.71 4.79 15.19
N SER A 121 -0.50 4.28 16.40
CA SER A 121 -1.35 4.54 17.57
C SER A 121 -1.29 6.02 18.01
N GLU A 122 -0.09 6.60 18.09
CA GLU A 122 0.14 8.00 18.42
C GLU A 122 -0.49 8.94 17.37
N ALA A 123 -0.25 8.68 16.09
CA ALA A 123 -0.84 9.42 14.99
C ALA A 123 -2.37 9.35 15.00
N ALA A 124 -2.96 8.21 15.36
CA ALA A 124 -4.42 8.09 15.47
C ALA A 124 -4.99 9.02 16.56
N ARG A 125 -4.29 9.16 17.70
CA ARG A 125 -4.66 10.12 18.75
C ARG A 125 -4.59 11.55 18.25
N ILE A 126 -3.50 11.92 17.57
CA ILE A 126 -3.35 13.25 16.95
C ILE A 126 -4.47 13.52 15.94
N VAL A 127 -4.85 12.54 15.12
CA VAL A 127 -5.96 12.66 14.17
C VAL A 127 -7.29 12.94 14.89
N VAL A 128 -7.54 12.26 16.00
CA VAL A 128 -8.75 12.51 16.81
C VAL A 128 -8.72 13.88 17.47
N GLU A 129 -7.60 14.24 18.11
CA GLU A 129 -7.45 15.48 18.87
C GLU A 129 -7.44 16.73 17.99
N ARG A 130 -6.68 16.73 16.89
CA ARG A 130 -6.45 17.93 16.07
C ARG A 130 -7.35 18.02 14.84
N PHE A 131 -7.82 16.88 14.34
CA PHE A 131 -8.61 16.82 13.10
C PHE A 131 -10.01 16.22 13.33
N GLY A 132 -10.43 16.11 14.59
CA GLY A 132 -11.77 15.63 14.95
C GLY A 132 -12.06 14.21 14.48
N GLY A 133 -11.04 13.37 14.27
CA GLY A 133 -11.16 12.00 13.77
C GLY A 133 -11.20 11.88 12.25
N SER A 134 -10.98 12.97 11.52
CA SER A 134 -10.87 12.96 10.05
C SER A 134 -9.40 12.91 9.66
N ILE A 135 -9.00 11.88 8.89
CA ILE A 135 -7.62 11.81 8.38
C ILE A 135 -7.36 13.00 7.44
N PRO A 136 -6.25 13.75 7.62
CA PRO A 136 -5.96 14.92 6.80
C PRO A 136 -5.90 14.57 5.30
N SER A 137 -6.54 15.38 4.47
CA SER A 137 -6.53 15.24 3.01
C SER A 137 -5.48 16.13 2.33
N THR A 138 -4.49 16.59 3.08
CA THR A 138 -3.39 17.44 2.58
C THR A 138 -2.03 16.78 2.84
N MET A 139 -1.06 17.07 1.98
CA MET A 139 0.30 16.55 2.13
C MET A 139 0.93 16.99 3.46
N GLU A 140 0.77 18.26 3.82
CA GLU A 140 1.29 18.83 5.05
C GLU A 140 0.66 18.19 6.29
N GLY A 141 -0.67 18.07 6.32
CA GLY A 141 -1.38 17.47 7.45
C GLY A 141 -1.01 16.00 7.67
N LEU A 142 -0.83 15.24 6.58
CA LEU A 142 -0.39 13.85 6.68
C LEU A 142 1.06 13.73 7.14
N ARG A 143 1.97 14.56 6.62
CA ARG A 143 3.39 14.53 7.00
C ARG A 143 3.67 14.99 8.43
N ALA A 144 2.72 15.70 9.05
CA ALA A 144 2.79 16.04 10.47
C ALA A 144 2.52 14.83 11.39
N LEU A 145 1.99 13.73 10.86
CA LEU A 145 1.71 12.53 11.65
C LEU A 145 2.98 11.67 11.84
N PRO A 146 3.22 11.15 13.06
CA PRO A 146 4.31 10.21 13.33
C PRO A 146 4.32 9.02 12.36
N GLY A 147 5.50 8.69 11.83
CA GLY A 147 5.67 7.56 10.90
C GLY A 147 5.11 7.77 9.50
N VAL A 148 4.60 8.97 9.15
CA VAL A 148 4.08 9.29 7.82
C VAL A 148 5.07 10.16 7.04
N GLY A 149 5.85 9.51 6.17
CA GLY A 149 6.74 10.19 5.23
C GLY A 149 6.06 10.61 3.92
N ALA A 150 6.81 11.24 3.02
CA ALA A 150 6.31 11.72 1.72
C ALA A 150 5.67 10.59 0.87
N TYR A 151 6.25 9.39 0.89
CA TYR A 151 5.70 8.22 0.20
C TYR A 151 4.31 7.85 0.76
N THR A 152 4.20 7.62 2.07
CA THR A 152 2.95 7.21 2.72
C THR A 152 1.86 8.27 2.54
N ALA A 153 2.20 9.54 2.70
CA ALA A 153 1.27 10.64 2.45
C ALA A 153 0.79 10.66 0.98
N GLY A 154 1.70 10.50 0.02
CA GLY A 154 1.35 10.41 -1.39
C GLY A 154 0.47 9.20 -1.73
N ALA A 155 0.72 8.04 -1.12
CA ALA A 155 -0.08 6.84 -1.27
C ALA A 155 -1.52 7.06 -0.75
N ILE A 156 -1.67 7.57 0.48
CA ILE A 156 -2.98 7.88 1.06
C ILE A 156 -3.74 8.89 0.19
N LEU A 157 -3.09 9.98 -0.22
CA LEU A 157 -3.74 11.00 -1.05
C LEU A 157 -4.16 10.46 -2.41
N SER A 158 -3.32 9.67 -3.08
CA SER A 158 -3.62 9.13 -4.40
C SER A 158 -4.71 8.06 -4.37
N ILE A 159 -4.70 7.18 -3.36
CA ILE A 159 -5.60 6.03 -3.25
C ILE A 159 -6.93 6.40 -2.61
N ALA A 160 -6.92 7.09 -1.46
CA ALA A 160 -8.15 7.36 -0.72
C ALA A 160 -8.84 8.66 -1.19
N PHE A 161 -8.07 9.71 -1.45
CA PHE A 161 -8.63 11.05 -1.74
C PHE A 161 -8.70 11.43 -3.23
N ARG A 162 -7.83 10.88 -4.08
CA ARG A 162 -7.79 11.21 -5.53
C ARG A 162 -8.34 10.14 -6.45
N ALA A 163 -8.69 8.94 -5.97
CA ALA A 163 -9.21 7.83 -6.77
C ALA A 163 -10.63 8.05 -7.37
N GLY A 164 -11.09 9.30 -7.48
CA GLY A 164 -12.35 9.69 -8.12
C GLY A 164 -12.21 10.62 -9.32
N ARG A 165 -11.00 11.05 -9.69
CA ARG A 165 -10.80 11.80 -10.95
C ARG A 165 -10.53 10.81 -12.08
N SER A 166 -11.56 10.51 -12.88
CA SER A 166 -11.34 10.10 -14.28
C SER A 166 -10.39 11.13 -14.92
N PRO A 167 -9.43 10.71 -15.76
CA PRO A 167 -8.64 11.68 -16.50
C PRO A 167 -9.59 12.63 -17.24
N PRO A 168 -9.31 13.95 -17.28
CA PRO A 168 -10.14 14.85 -18.09
C PRO A 168 -10.17 14.27 -19.50
N SER A 169 -11.39 14.06 -20.02
CA SER A 169 -11.59 13.80 -21.43
C SER A 169 -11.00 15.00 -22.16
N THR A 170 -9.80 14.85 -22.72
CA THR A 170 -9.29 15.79 -23.70
C THR A 170 -10.10 15.55 -24.98
N ALA A 171 -11.30 16.12 -24.99
CA ALA A 171 -12.12 16.31 -26.18
C ALA A 171 -12.31 17.82 -26.32
N THR A 172 -11.43 18.44 -27.10
CA THR A 172 -11.68 19.66 -27.87
C THR A 172 -10.78 19.58 -29.09
#